data_AF-A0ABD2QLT6-F1
#
_entry.id   AF-A0ABD2QLT6-F1
#
_cell.length_a   1.000
_cell.length_b   1.000
_cell.length_c   1.000
_cell.angle_alpha   90.00
_cell.angle_beta   90.00
_cell.angle_gamma   90.00
#
_symmetry.space_group_name_H-M   'P 1'
#
loop_
_entity.id
_entity.type
_entity.pdbx_description
1 polymer ?
#
loop_
_entity_poly.entity_id
_entity_poly.type
_entity_poly.pdbx_seq_one_letter_code
_entity_poly.pdbx_strand_id
1 'polypeptide(L)'
;MKLNFCFPCAAPQPPSNVQAEWLNAQQILVTWLEPQDNMIAVYGYRLEYIEDGNKMGTSGEAWQLELNPGTQTILKNMNRNKAYSVTLRSRSTDGQYSHPTSPLLVAPLSFDQEDRYKVQRLRCEASRDKITILWSQPQETDNLLSFEASVRRGERVYVDQNGMRQTELQNEIPSKTIRLSKEFDYNYTITGASTNTRYSIAIKTMYSGNDYARSNAMMSYQVETICFTPMGLPARVEAPQPITFCPASCQVQLRLKRASEIEGRIRFTYLVVSPDAKIQDKYTSVIDVEELLMSDRVQKSNDTQYLAAYFGQEYFDSQPHKSWADFVLGSIEQGVLDPCQPNYQSSTQRNDDFTRALERKCHGNQISSNYNGLIPFDNKVLKAGVYYRVNITFSDFD
;
A
#
# COMPACT_ATOMS: atom_id res chain seq x y z
N MET A 1 -40.11 17.95 -2.58
CA MET A 1 -39.60 17.05 -3.63
C MET A 1 -38.30 16.43 -3.11
N LYS A 2 -38.33 15.18 -2.64
CA LYS A 2 -37.13 14.47 -2.17
C LYS A 2 -36.37 13.99 -3.40
N LEU A 3 -35.20 14.56 -3.66
CA LEU A 3 -34.28 14.08 -4.69
C LEU A 3 -33.54 12.86 -4.12
N ASN A 4 -34.00 11.66 -4.48
CA ASN A 4 -33.23 10.43 -4.31
C ASN A 4 -32.14 10.43 -5.39
N PHE A 5 -30.92 10.80 -5.01
CA PHE A 5 -29.75 10.49 -5.83
C PHE A 5 -29.45 8.99 -5.69
N CYS A 6 -30.00 8.19 -6.59
CA CYS A 6 -29.43 6.88 -6.86
C CYS A 6 -28.27 7.10 -7.83
N PHE A 7 -27.04 7.17 -7.29
CA PHE A 7 -25.85 6.94 -8.12
C PHE A 7 -26.06 5.61 -8.87
N PRO A 8 -25.59 5.45 -10.12
CA PRO A 8 -25.76 4.18 -10.82
C PRO A 8 -25.27 3.06 -9.91
N CYS A 9 -26.22 2.20 -9.56
CA CYS A 9 -26.07 1.06 -8.67
C CYS A 9 -25.21 0.04 -9.42
N ALA A 10 -23.91 0.31 -9.52
CA ALA A 10 -22.99 -0.40 -10.36
C ALA A 10 -22.31 -1.50 -9.54
N ALA A 11 -22.24 -2.71 -10.10
CA ALA A 11 -21.53 -3.81 -9.50
C ALA A 11 -20.00 -3.59 -9.63
N PRO A 12 -19.20 -4.02 -8.65
CA PRO A 12 -17.75 -3.98 -8.74
C PRO A 12 -17.27 -4.91 -9.87
N GLN A 13 -16.02 -4.75 -10.30
CA GLN A 13 -15.40 -5.65 -11.27
C GLN A 13 -15.11 -7.03 -10.65
N PRO A 14 -15.02 -8.12 -11.45
CA PRO A 14 -14.62 -9.43 -10.94
C PRO A 14 -13.19 -9.41 -10.40
N PRO A 15 -12.87 -10.26 -9.39
CA PRO A 15 -11.50 -10.45 -8.91
C PRO A 15 -10.57 -10.88 -10.05
N SER A 16 -9.28 -10.57 -9.92
CA SER A 16 -8.27 -10.91 -10.93
C SER A 16 -7.27 -11.93 -10.40
N ASN A 17 -6.59 -12.65 -11.31
CA ASN A 17 -5.57 -13.67 -10.98
C ASN A 17 -6.03 -14.67 -9.89
N VAL A 18 -7.21 -15.25 -10.08
CA VAL A 18 -7.72 -16.30 -9.17
C VAL A 18 -6.86 -17.55 -9.33
N GLN A 19 -6.34 -18.05 -8.22
CA GLN A 19 -5.52 -19.26 -8.15
C GLN A 19 -6.09 -20.18 -7.06
N ALA A 20 -5.91 -21.49 -7.24
CA ALA A 20 -6.37 -22.47 -6.27
C ALA A 20 -5.43 -23.67 -6.25
N GLU A 21 -5.02 -24.09 -5.06
CA GLU A 21 -4.09 -25.18 -4.84
C GLU A 21 -4.45 -26.01 -3.62
N TRP A 22 -4.15 -27.30 -3.64
CA TRP A 22 -4.37 -28.18 -2.49
C TRP A 22 -3.38 -27.87 -1.37
N LEU A 23 -3.87 -27.57 -0.17
CA LEU A 23 -3.05 -27.46 1.04
C LEU A 23 -2.73 -28.83 1.65
N ASN A 24 -3.66 -29.77 1.53
CA ASN A 24 -3.55 -31.16 1.97
C ASN A 24 -4.70 -31.98 1.36
N ALA A 25 -4.81 -33.26 1.72
CA ALA A 25 -5.83 -34.18 1.22
C ALA A 25 -7.31 -33.74 1.41
N GLN A 26 -7.59 -32.70 2.20
CA GLN A 26 -8.96 -32.27 2.51
C GLN A 26 -9.17 -30.76 2.40
N GLN A 27 -8.16 -30.00 1.97
CA GLN A 27 -8.20 -28.54 1.98
C GLN A 27 -7.60 -27.94 0.71
N ILE A 28 -8.26 -26.93 0.16
CA ILE A 28 -7.81 -26.16 -1.01
C ILE A 28 -7.69 -24.69 -0.60
N LEU A 29 -6.52 -24.08 -0.80
CA LEU A 29 -6.32 -22.65 -0.68
C LEU A 29 -6.74 -22.00 -1.99
N VAL A 30 -7.58 -20.96 -1.91
CA VAL A 30 -7.96 -20.13 -3.04
C VAL A 30 -7.46 -18.72 -2.77
N THR A 31 -6.71 -18.15 -3.71
CA THR A 31 -6.18 -16.78 -3.63
C THR A 31 -6.61 -15.97 -4.84
N TRP A 32 -6.75 -14.66 -4.67
CA TRP A 32 -7.12 -13.74 -5.74
C TRP A 32 -6.56 -12.35 -5.47
N LEU A 33 -6.55 -11.52 -6.51
CA LEU A 33 -6.30 -10.10 -6.40
C LEU A 33 -7.63 -9.36 -6.46
N GLU A 34 -7.72 -8.26 -5.71
CA GLU A 34 -8.81 -7.30 -5.89
C GLU A 34 -8.81 -6.82 -7.36
N PRO A 35 -9.98 -6.42 -7.90
CA PRO A 35 -10.03 -5.97 -9.29
C PRO A 35 -9.14 -4.73 -9.49
N GLN A 36 -8.50 -4.62 -10.64
CA GLN A 36 -7.53 -3.54 -10.89
C GLN A 36 -8.17 -2.16 -11.15
N ASP A 37 -9.46 -2.13 -11.50
CA ASP A 37 -10.22 -0.92 -11.80
C ASP A 37 -11.44 -0.83 -10.86
N ASN A 38 -11.17 -0.43 -9.62
CA ASN A 38 -12.16 -0.36 -8.55
C ASN A 38 -12.70 1.07 -8.42
N MET A 39 -13.51 1.51 -9.39
CA MET A 39 -14.34 2.69 -9.19
C MET A 39 -15.35 2.52 -8.03
N ILE A 40 -15.56 1.28 -7.56
CA ILE A 40 -16.54 0.88 -6.55
C ILE A 40 -15.85 0.02 -5.49
N ALA A 41 -16.06 0.35 -4.22
CA ALA A 41 -15.47 -0.36 -3.11
C ALA A 41 -15.99 -1.81 -3.01
N VAL A 42 -15.07 -2.76 -2.83
CA VAL A 42 -15.40 -4.18 -2.61
C VAL A 42 -15.56 -4.43 -1.11
N TYR A 43 -16.72 -4.92 -0.71
CA TYR A 43 -17.12 -5.21 0.68
C TYR A 43 -17.08 -6.71 1.02
N GLY A 44 -16.62 -7.54 0.09
CA GLY A 44 -16.49 -8.97 0.28
C GLY A 44 -16.55 -9.72 -1.04
N TYR A 45 -16.56 -11.04 -0.94
CA TYR A 45 -16.59 -11.92 -2.11
C TYR A 45 -17.62 -13.02 -1.92
N ARG A 46 -18.14 -13.54 -3.02
CA ARG A 46 -18.85 -14.82 -3.05
C ARG A 46 -18.01 -15.81 -3.83
N LEU A 47 -17.65 -16.90 -3.17
CA LEU A 47 -17.00 -18.04 -3.80
C LEU A 47 -18.03 -19.12 -4.05
N GLU A 48 -18.12 -19.55 -5.30
CA GLU A 48 -18.96 -20.66 -5.72
C GLU A 48 -18.03 -21.78 -6.19
N TYR A 49 -18.25 -23.01 -5.72
CA TYR A 49 -17.47 -24.15 -6.18
C TYR A 49 -18.35 -25.39 -6.38
N ILE A 50 -17.95 -26.21 -7.36
CA ILE A 50 -18.71 -27.39 -7.80
C ILE A 50 -17.73 -28.52 -8.04
N GLU A 51 -18.09 -29.75 -7.65
CA GLU A 51 -17.34 -30.95 -8.00
C GLU A 51 -17.45 -31.21 -9.52
N ASP A 52 -16.33 -31.18 -10.23
CA ASP A 52 -16.30 -31.36 -11.68
C ASP A 52 -16.51 -32.85 -12.02
N GLY A 53 -17.61 -33.10 -12.73
CA GLY A 53 -18.31 -34.39 -12.85
C GLY A 53 -19.83 -34.21 -12.95
N ASN A 54 -20.37 -33.13 -12.37
CA ASN A 54 -21.68 -32.59 -12.73
C ASN A 54 -21.51 -31.48 -13.76
N LYS A 55 -21.98 -31.71 -14.99
CA LYS A 55 -22.02 -30.66 -16.02
C LYS A 55 -22.84 -29.47 -15.52
N MET A 56 -22.43 -28.27 -15.88
CA MET A 56 -23.21 -27.05 -15.68
C MET A 56 -24.61 -27.26 -16.29
N GLY A 57 -25.62 -27.44 -15.44
CA GLY A 57 -27.01 -27.72 -15.84
C GLY A 57 -27.64 -29.00 -15.27
N THR A 58 -26.90 -29.93 -14.66
CA THR A 58 -27.48 -31.05 -13.91
C THR A 58 -27.15 -30.93 -12.44
N SER A 59 -28.11 -30.43 -11.66
CA SER A 59 -28.29 -30.47 -10.19
C SER A 59 -27.14 -30.99 -9.31
N GLY A 60 -25.92 -30.52 -9.50
CA GLY A 60 -24.89 -30.55 -8.49
C GLY A 60 -25.10 -29.34 -7.60
N GLU A 61 -25.28 -29.55 -6.30
CA GLU A 61 -25.36 -28.45 -5.33
C GLU A 61 -24.09 -27.63 -5.44
N ALA A 62 -24.18 -26.43 -6.03
CA ALA A 62 -23.09 -25.48 -6.01
C ALA A 62 -22.97 -24.96 -4.58
N TRP A 63 -21.82 -25.20 -3.95
CA TRP A 63 -21.57 -24.65 -2.63
C TRP A 63 -21.21 -23.17 -2.78
N GLN A 64 -21.86 -22.34 -1.95
CA GLN A 64 -21.64 -20.90 -1.93
C GLN A 64 -21.08 -20.50 -0.57
N LEU A 65 -20.00 -19.72 -0.58
CA LEU A 65 -19.38 -19.16 0.61
C LEU A 65 -19.33 -17.64 0.50
N GLU A 66 -19.97 -16.96 1.45
CA GLU A 66 -19.81 -15.51 1.63
C GLU A 66 -18.51 -15.25 2.38
N LEU A 67 -17.67 -14.41 1.80
CA LEU A 67 -16.36 -14.06 2.29
C LEU A 67 -16.34 -12.58 2.68
N ASN A 68 -15.68 -12.29 3.79
CA ASN A 68 -15.33 -10.94 4.18
C ASN A 68 -14.27 -10.36 3.22
N PRO A 69 -14.01 -9.04 3.26
CA PRO A 69 -12.89 -8.45 2.53
C PRO A 69 -11.58 -9.20 2.81
N GLY A 70 -10.77 -9.39 1.77
CA GLY A 70 -9.54 -10.19 1.81
C GLY A 70 -9.17 -10.77 0.44
N THR A 71 -8.03 -11.44 0.37
CA THR A 71 -7.44 -11.94 -0.89
C THR A 71 -7.23 -13.45 -0.90
N GLN A 72 -7.72 -14.16 0.12
CA GLN A 72 -7.58 -15.61 0.23
C GLN A 72 -8.66 -16.26 1.09
N THR A 73 -8.93 -17.54 0.83
CA THR A 73 -9.77 -18.40 1.69
C THR A 73 -9.36 -19.86 1.58
N ILE A 74 -9.78 -20.69 2.54
CA ILE A 74 -9.51 -22.12 2.56
C ILE A 74 -10.83 -22.89 2.48
N LEU A 75 -11.01 -23.65 1.40
CA LEU A 75 -12.07 -24.65 1.28
C LEU A 75 -11.69 -25.87 2.12
N LYS A 76 -12.63 -26.38 2.92
CA LYS A 76 -12.42 -27.49 3.86
C LYS A 76 -13.31 -28.67 3.49
N ASN A 77 -12.96 -29.86 3.99
CA ASN A 77 -13.68 -31.10 3.75
C ASN A 77 -13.77 -31.48 2.27
N MET A 78 -12.75 -31.13 1.50
CA MET A 78 -12.66 -31.44 0.07
C MET A 78 -12.30 -32.91 -0.14
N ASN A 79 -12.79 -33.51 -1.21
CA ASN A 79 -12.45 -34.87 -1.60
C ASN A 79 -11.26 -34.85 -2.56
N ARG A 80 -10.11 -35.29 -2.07
CA ARG A 80 -8.86 -35.38 -2.85
C ARG A 80 -8.98 -36.08 -4.21
N ASN A 81 -9.92 -37.00 -4.40
CA ASN A 81 -10.03 -37.77 -5.64
C ASN A 81 -10.94 -37.10 -6.68
N LYS A 82 -11.40 -35.88 -6.40
CA LYS A 82 -12.37 -35.16 -7.22
C LYS A 82 -11.79 -33.83 -7.69
N ALA A 83 -12.19 -33.46 -8.91
CA ALA A 83 -11.88 -32.15 -9.47
C ALA A 83 -12.93 -31.14 -8.97
N TYR A 84 -12.56 -29.86 -8.91
CA TYR A 84 -13.46 -28.78 -8.50
C TYR A 84 -13.37 -27.61 -9.47
N SER A 85 -14.51 -27.05 -9.87
CA SER A 85 -14.59 -25.78 -10.57
C SER A 85 -14.88 -24.67 -9.56
N VAL A 86 -14.04 -23.64 -9.52
CA VAL A 86 -14.16 -22.51 -8.58
C VAL A 86 -14.40 -21.22 -9.36
N THR A 87 -15.40 -20.45 -8.95
CA THR A 87 -15.71 -19.11 -9.48
C THR A 87 -15.84 -18.11 -8.34
N LEU A 88 -15.41 -16.87 -8.60
CA LEU A 88 -15.41 -15.80 -7.61
C LEU A 88 -16.18 -14.58 -8.13
N ARG A 89 -16.90 -13.91 -7.23
CA ARG A 89 -17.58 -12.64 -7.49
C ARG A 89 -17.23 -11.62 -6.42
N SER A 90 -16.98 -10.37 -6.81
CA SER A 90 -16.85 -9.25 -5.88
C SER A 90 -18.22 -8.78 -5.42
N ARG A 91 -18.36 -8.35 -4.17
CA ARG A 91 -19.61 -7.82 -3.58
C ARG A 91 -19.42 -6.36 -3.18
N SER A 92 -20.35 -5.49 -3.56
CA SER A 92 -20.37 -4.08 -3.11
C SER A 92 -21.02 -3.91 -1.73
N THR A 93 -20.91 -2.70 -1.17
CA THR A 93 -21.61 -2.28 0.06
C THR A 93 -23.12 -2.40 -0.04
N ASP A 94 -23.68 -2.24 -1.25
CA ASP A 94 -25.12 -2.31 -1.51
C ASP A 94 -25.59 -3.76 -1.77
N GLY A 95 -24.69 -4.74 -1.61
CA GLY A 95 -24.99 -6.16 -1.79
C GLY A 95 -25.01 -6.64 -3.23
N GLN A 96 -24.66 -5.80 -4.21
CA GLN A 96 -24.56 -6.22 -5.61
C GLN A 96 -23.28 -7.00 -5.89
N TYR A 97 -23.38 -8.05 -6.71
CA TYR A 97 -22.26 -8.89 -7.12
C TYR A 97 -21.79 -8.56 -8.54
N SER A 98 -20.48 -8.66 -8.75
CA SER A 98 -19.86 -8.63 -10.08
C SER A 98 -20.31 -9.80 -10.96
N HIS A 99 -19.97 -9.73 -12.25
CA HIS A 99 -19.89 -10.93 -13.08
C HIS A 99 -18.92 -11.95 -12.45
N PRO A 100 -19.15 -13.27 -12.61
CA PRO A 100 -18.22 -14.28 -12.14
C PRO A 100 -16.91 -14.24 -12.93
N THR A 101 -15.81 -14.62 -12.27
CA THR A 101 -14.55 -14.91 -12.94
C THR A 101 -14.71 -16.08 -13.92
N SER A 102 -13.78 -16.20 -14.87
CA SER A 102 -13.64 -17.46 -15.62
C SER A 102 -13.50 -18.62 -14.63
N PRO A 103 -14.19 -19.76 -14.86
CA PRO A 103 -14.13 -20.90 -13.97
C PRO A 103 -12.70 -21.43 -13.90
N LEU A 104 -12.17 -21.53 -12.68
CA LEU A 104 -10.87 -22.11 -12.40
C LEU A 104 -11.05 -23.60 -12.08
N LEU A 105 -10.42 -24.47 -12.87
CA LEU A 105 -10.43 -25.90 -12.62
C LEU A 105 -9.30 -26.30 -11.67
N VAL A 106 -9.66 -26.88 -10.54
CA VAL A 106 -8.76 -27.54 -9.59
C VAL A 106 -8.80 -29.03 -9.86
N ALA A 107 -7.70 -29.59 -10.35
CA ALA A 107 -7.60 -31.02 -10.62
C ALA A 107 -7.69 -31.84 -9.31
N PRO A 108 -8.07 -33.13 -9.37
CA PRO A 108 -7.98 -34.02 -8.22
C PRO A 108 -6.56 -34.04 -7.67
N LEU A 109 -6.41 -34.15 -6.35
CA LEU A 109 -5.12 -34.36 -5.71
C LEU A 109 -4.63 -35.79 -5.97
N SER A 110 -4.00 -35.97 -7.13
CA SER A 110 -3.08 -37.07 -7.37
C SER A 110 -1.82 -36.82 -6.54
N PHE A 111 -1.56 -37.68 -5.54
CA PHE A 111 -0.18 -37.78 -5.06
C PHE A 111 0.56 -38.55 -6.13
N ASP A 112 1.24 -37.84 -7.02
CA ASP A 112 2.26 -38.51 -7.82
C ASP A 112 3.35 -39.01 -6.87
N GLN A 113 4.06 -40.08 -7.25
CA GLN A 113 5.26 -40.53 -6.53
C GLN A 113 6.27 -39.39 -6.31
N GLU A 114 6.14 -38.29 -7.04
CA GLU A 114 6.97 -37.10 -6.98
C GLU A 114 6.63 -36.14 -5.81
N ASP A 115 5.40 -36.16 -5.29
CA ASP A 115 4.98 -35.26 -4.21
C ASP A 115 5.60 -35.61 -2.86
N ARG A 116 5.92 -36.89 -2.63
CA ARG A 116 6.61 -37.32 -1.41
C ARG A 116 7.98 -36.65 -1.25
N TYR A 117 8.59 -36.24 -2.36
CA TYR A 117 9.90 -35.59 -2.36
C TYR A 117 9.81 -34.09 -2.09
N LYS A 118 8.64 -33.44 -2.20
CA LYS A 118 8.46 -31.99 -2.04
C LYS A 118 8.35 -31.59 -0.57
N VAL A 119 8.76 -30.36 -0.24
CA VAL A 119 8.54 -29.81 1.12
C VAL A 119 7.05 -29.67 1.42
N GLN A 120 6.70 -29.70 2.70
CA GLN A 120 5.32 -29.54 3.16
C GLN A 120 5.14 -28.21 3.89
N ARG A 121 3.90 -27.70 3.95
CA ARG A 121 3.53 -26.50 4.75
C ARG A 121 4.43 -25.28 4.50
N LEU A 122 4.84 -25.07 3.25
CA LEU A 122 5.59 -23.88 2.87
C LEU A 122 4.73 -22.65 3.16
N ARG A 123 5.29 -21.72 3.93
CA ARG A 123 4.68 -20.43 4.26
C ARG A 123 5.78 -19.40 4.44
N CYS A 124 5.38 -18.14 4.57
CA CYS A 124 6.33 -17.07 4.83
C CYS A 124 5.77 -16.01 5.75
N GLU A 125 6.70 -15.33 6.42
CA GLU A 125 6.48 -14.20 7.30
C GLU A 125 7.40 -13.08 6.81
N ALA A 126 6.81 -11.95 6.41
CA ALA A 126 7.54 -10.84 5.83
C ALA A 126 7.61 -9.66 6.81
N SER A 127 8.76 -9.00 6.81
CA SER A 127 9.05 -7.74 7.48
C SER A 127 9.49 -6.72 6.44
N ARG A 128 9.81 -5.49 6.88
CA ARG A 128 10.10 -4.36 6.01
C ARG A 128 11.27 -4.60 5.04
N ASP A 129 12.30 -5.31 5.51
CA ASP A 129 13.55 -5.57 4.78
C ASP A 129 13.88 -7.07 4.64
N LYS A 130 13.02 -7.95 5.16
CA LYS A 130 13.30 -9.39 5.30
C LYS A 130 12.07 -10.23 5.02
N ILE A 131 12.28 -11.43 4.49
CA ILE A 131 11.25 -12.45 4.34
C ILE A 131 11.78 -13.76 4.91
N THR A 132 11.11 -14.27 5.92
CA THR A 132 11.41 -15.58 6.50
C THR A 132 10.46 -16.60 5.90
N ILE A 133 10.99 -17.58 5.18
CA ILE A 133 10.24 -18.75 4.74
C ILE A 133 10.34 -19.85 5.79
N LEU A 134 9.24 -20.56 6.01
CA LEU A 134 9.14 -21.69 6.92
C LEU A 134 8.49 -22.86 6.19
N TRP A 135 9.00 -24.06 6.40
CA TRP A 135 8.44 -25.28 5.81
C TRP A 135 8.53 -26.45 6.78
N SER A 136 8.02 -27.59 6.35
CA SER A 136 8.13 -28.89 7.01
C SER A 136 8.87 -29.85 6.10
N GLN A 137 9.51 -30.85 6.70
CA GLN A 137 10.23 -31.89 5.97
C GLN A 137 9.36 -32.58 4.90
N PRO A 138 9.95 -32.99 3.77
CA PRO A 138 9.29 -33.86 2.80
C PRO A 138 8.87 -35.19 3.43
N GLN A 139 7.96 -35.91 2.75
CA GLN A 139 7.54 -37.24 3.22
C GLN A 139 8.66 -38.28 3.03
N GLU A 140 9.44 -38.15 1.95
CA GLU A 140 10.66 -38.92 1.73
C GLU A 140 11.86 -38.15 2.27
N THR A 141 12.63 -38.79 3.16
CA THR A 141 13.82 -38.20 3.77
C THR A 141 15.08 -39.00 3.49
N ASP A 142 14.93 -40.22 2.97
CA ASP A 142 16.06 -41.05 2.58
C ASP A 142 16.87 -40.29 1.53
N ASN A 143 18.19 -40.21 1.73
CA ASN A 143 19.11 -39.51 0.83
C ASN A 143 18.86 -38.01 0.67
N LEU A 144 18.05 -37.36 1.50
CA LEU A 144 17.86 -35.91 1.46
C LEU A 144 19.16 -35.18 1.81
N LEU A 145 19.63 -34.28 0.94
CA LEU A 145 20.90 -33.55 1.07
C LEU A 145 20.71 -32.10 1.50
N SER A 146 19.83 -31.38 0.81
CA SER A 146 19.68 -29.94 0.97
C SER A 146 18.37 -29.43 0.39
N PHE A 147 18.02 -28.20 0.73
CA PHE A 147 16.98 -27.42 0.07
C PHE A 147 17.62 -26.35 -0.81
N GLU A 148 16.93 -25.92 -1.85
CA GLU A 148 17.31 -24.75 -2.63
C GLU A 148 16.11 -23.81 -2.67
N ALA A 149 16.26 -22.65 -2.04
CA ALA A 149 15.25 -21.60 -2.03
C ALA A 149 15.61 -20.51 -3.04
N SER A 150 14.65 -20.03 -3.80
CA SER A 150 14.83 -18.95 -4.79
C SER A 150 13.66 -17.98 -4.78
N VAL A 151 13.94 -16.72 -5.05
CA VAL A 151 12.89 -15.72 -5.28
C VAL A 151 12.70 -15.59 -6.78
N ARG A 152 11.57 -16.08 -7.27
CA ARG A 152 11.28 -16.10 -8.71
C ARG A 152 10.93 -14.72 -9.26
N ARG A 153 10.23 -13.92 -8.45
CA ARG A 153 9.79 -12.58 -8.85
C ARG A 153 9.49 -11.73 -7.63
N GLY A 154 9.98 -10.50 -7.62
CA GLY A 154 9.44 -9.42 -6.81
C GLY A 154 8.70 -8.43 -7.71
N GLU A 155 7.49 -8.04 -7.36
CA GLU A 155 6.69 -7.09 -8.13
C GLU A 155 6.01 -6.12 -7.20
N ARG A 156 6.11 -4.82 -7.51
CA ARG A 156 5.31 -3.79 -6.87
C ARG A 156 4.71 -2.83 -7.88
N VAL A 157 3.52 -2.36 -7.55
CA VAL A 157 2.74 -1.42 -8.36
C VAL A 157 2.47 -0.20 -7.49
N TYR A 158 2.80 0.98 -7.98
CA TYR A 158 2.68 2.23 -7.23
C TYR A 158 2.42 3.41 -8.15
N VAL A 159 1.98 4.53 -7.57
CA VAL A 159 1.87 5.81 -8.28
C VAL A 159 3.11 6.65 -7.99
N ASP A 160 3.78 7.11 -9.04
CA ASP A 160 4.96 7.96 -8.92
C ASP A 160 4.61 9.42 -8.59
N GLN A 161 5.64 10.23 -8.35
CA GLN A 161 5.57 11.66 -8.10
C GLN A 161 4.91 12.48 -9.24
N ASN A 162 4.73 11.91 -10.44
CA ASN A 162 4.02 12.54 -11.55
C ASN A 162 2.54 12.10 -11.63
N GLY A 163 2.09 11.23 -10.73
CA GLY A 163 0.75 10.65 -10.78
C GLY A 163 0.58 9.55 -11.81
N MET A 164 1.68 8.96 -12.28
CA MET A 164 1.63 7.86 -13.22
C MET A 164 1.78 6.54 -12.49
N ARG A 165 0.96 5.56 -12.87
CA ARG A 165 1.06 4.18 -12.36
C ARG A 165 2.29 3.52 -12.95
N GLN A 166 3.18 3.04 -12.08
CA GLN A 166 4.39 2.31 -12.40
C GLN A 166 4.27 0.86 -11.93
N THR A 167 4.98 -0.03 -12.62
CA THR A 167 5.20 -1.42 -12.19
C THR A 167 6.69 -1.67 -12.18
N GLU A 168 7.24 -1.95 -11.01
CA GLU A 168 8.65 -2.28 -10.84
C GLU A 168 8.78 -3.78 -10.59
N LEU A 169 9.57 -4.42 -11.44
CA LEU A 169 10.00 -5.79 -11.25
C LEU A 169 11.36 -5.79 -10.59
N GLN A 170 11.47 -6.47 -9.46
CA GLN A 170 12.75 -6.79 -8.87
C GLN A 170 13.34 -8.00 -9.55
N ASN A 171 14.64 -7.90 -9.83
CA ASN A 171 15.44 -9.01 -10.37
C ASN A 171 15.30 -10.25 -9.48
N GLU A 172 15.43 -11.42 -10.09
CA GLU A 172 15.51 -12.69 -9.37
C GLU A 172 16.64 -12.60 -8.32
N ILE A 173 16.29 -12.82 -7.05
CA ILE A 173 17.31 -12.96 -6.00
C ILE A 173 17.95 -14.33 -6.21
N PRO A 174 19.30 -14.42 -6.34
CA PRO A 174 19.98 -15.67 -6.64
C PRO A 174 19.54 -16.79 -5.71
N SER A 175 19.29 -17.97 -6.29
CA SER A 175 18.95 -19.18 -5.55
C SER A 175 20.00 -19.48 -4.47
N LYS A 176 19.53 -19.75 -3.25
CA LYS A 176 20.38 -20.13 -2.12
C LYS A 176 20.21 -21.60 -1.79
N THR A 177 21.31 -22.35 -1.84
CA THR A 177 21.38 -23.72 -1.30
C THR A 177 21.48 -23.69 0.22
N ILE A 178 20.58 -24.41 0.87
CA ILE A 178 20.44 -24.54 2.33
C ILE A 178 20.74 -26.00 2.68
N ARG A 179 21.91 -26.24 3.28
CA ARG A 179 22.34 -27.60 3.65
C ARG A 179 21.74 -28.01 5.00
N LEU A 180 21.40 -29.29 5.12
CA LEU A 180 20.94 -29.86 6.38
C LEU A 180 22.06 -29.82 7.44
N SER A 181 21.67 -29.51 8.66
CA SER A 181 22.52 -29.59 9.87
C SER A 181 21.75 -30.30 10.98
N LYS A 182 22.44 -30.69 12.05
CA LYS A 182 21.84 -31.42 13.19
C LYS A 182 20.78 -30.60 13.96
N GLU A 183 20.77 -29.28 13.78
CA GLU A 183 19.86 -28.32 14.43
C GLU A 183 19.09 -27.50 13.38
N PHE A 184 18.64 -28.16 12.31
CA PHE A 184 18.00 -27.46 11.19
C PHE A 184 16.54 -27.10 11.49
N ASP A 185 16.24 -25.81 11.62
CA ASP A 185 14.93 -25.30 12.05
C ASP A 185 13.89 -25.08 10.91
N TYR A 186 14.09 -25.72 9.75
CA TYR A 186 13.18 -25.64 8.58
C TYR A 186 12.69 -24.23 8.25
N ASN A 187 13.58 -23.24 8.39
CA ASN A 187 13.34 -21.86 8.08
C ASN A 187 14.55 -21.25 7.37
N TYR A 188 14.31 -20.17 6.63
CA TYR A 188 15.37 -19.39 5.99
C TYR A 188 14.92 -17.95 5.81
N THR A 189 15.80 -17.01 6.17
CA THR A 189 15.52 -15.57 6.06
C THR A 189 16.27 -14.98 4.87
N ILE A 190 15.50 -14.44 3.94
CA ILE A 190 15.95 -13.64 2.81
C ILE A 190 16.02 -12.19 3.27
N THR A 191 17.18 -11.55 3.10
CA THR A 191 17.41 -10.14 3.47
C THR A 191 17.46 -9.26 2.24
N GLY A 192 17.17 -7.97 2.39
CA GLY A 192 17.18 -7.02 1.28
C GLY A 192 15.89 -7.03 0.47
N ALA A 193 14.79 -7.49 1.08
CA ALA A 193 13.47 -7.32 0.51
C ALA A 193 13.11 -5.83 0.52
N SER A 194 12.35 -5.38 -0.47
CA SER A 194 11.78 -4.04 -0.48
C SER A 194 10.38 -4.06 0.09
N THR A 195 9.97 -2.95 0.69
CA THR A 195 8.60 -2.66 1.15
C THR A 195 7.58 -2.71 0.03
N ASN A 196 6.30 -2.86 0.39
CA ASN A 196 5.17 -2.82 -0.55
C ASN A 196 5.38 -3.72 -1.78
N THR A 197 6.04 -4.87 -1.60
CA THR A 197 6.45 -5.73 -2.71
C THR A 197 5.88 -7.13 -2.53
N ARG A 198 5.29 -7.65 -3.61
CA ARG A 198 4.81 -9.02 -3.70
C ARG A 198 5.93 -9.90 -4.22
N TYR A 199 6.33 -10.87 -3.41
CA TYR A 199 7.35 -11.86 -3.76
C TYR A 199 6.74 -13.23 -4.01
N SER A 200 7.17 -13.87 -5.11
CA SER A 200 6.97 -15.30 -5.37
C SER A 200 8.25 -16.04 -5.00
N ILE A 201 8.14 -16.95 -4.06
CA ILE A 201 9.27 -17.71 -3.51
C ILE A 201 9.06 -19.18 -3.82
N ALA A 202 10.11 -19.83 -4.31
CA ALA A 202 10.12 -21.25 -4.61
C ALA A 202 11.14 -21.98 -3.75
N ILE A 203 10.82 -23.22 -3.38
CA ILE A 203 11.75 -24.12 -2.72
C ILE A 203 11.65 -25.51 -3.33
N LYS A 204 12.81 -26.13 -3.54
CA LYS A 204 12.93 -27.51 -3.99
C LYS A 204 13.90 -28.27 -3.11
N THR A 205 13.76 -29.59 -3.08
CA THR A 205 14.62 -30.48 -2.31
C THR A 205 15.62 -31.17 -3.22
N MET A 206 16.82 -31.42 -2.70
CA MET A 206 17.91 -32.13 -3.37
C MET A 206 18.19 -33.45 -2.65
N TYR A 207 18.28 -34.54 -3.40
CA TYR A 207 18.60 -35.88 -2.89
C TYR A 207 19.89 -36.42 -3.51
N SER A 208 20.63 -37.26 -2.79
CA SER A 208 21.75 -38.00 -3.39
C SER A 208 21.20 -39.06 -4.33
N GLY A 209 21.69 -39.07 -5.57
CA GLY A 209 21.35 -40.12 -6.52
C GLY A 209 21.90 -41.48 -6.06
N ASN A 210 21.11 -42.53 -6.24
CA ASN A 210 21.58 -43.91 -6.10
C ASN A 210 22.08 -44.40 -7.45
N ASP A 211 23.36 -44.19 -7.80
CA ASP A 211 24.13 -45.15 -8.61
C ASP A 211 25.60 -44.76 -8.85
N TYR A 212 26.46 -45.79 -8.91
CA TYR A 212 27.91 -45.74 -9.09
C TYR A 212 28.40 -45.20 -10.46
N ALA A 213 27.56 -44.52 -11.22
CA ALA A 213 27.94 -43.90 -12.49
C ALA A 213 27.26 -42.53 -12.65
N ARG A 214 28.03 -41.47 -12.33
CA ARG A 214 27.71 -40.03 -12.47
C ARG A 214 26.68 -39.48 -11.48
N SER A 215 27.18 -38.91 -10.39
CA SER A 215 26.87 -37.58 -9.84
C SER A 215 25.61 -36.83 -10.32
N ASN A 216 24.42 -37.45 -10.32
CA ASN A 216 23.17 -36.76 -10.62
C ASN A 216 22.33 -36.72 -9.34
N ALA A 217 22.36 -35.58 -8.65
CA ALA A 217 21.43 -35.32 -7.56
C ALA A 217 20.00 -35.28 -8.12
N MET A 218 19.08 -36.03 -7.51
CA MET A 218 17.65 -35.95 -7.84
C MET A 218 17.06 -34.69 -7.22
N MET A 219 16.23 -33.98 -7.97
CA MET A 219 15.56 -32.75 -7.53
C MET A 219 14.06 -32.97 -7.53
N SER A 220 13.35 -32.48 -6.51
CA SER A 220 11.89 -32.42 -6.58
C SER A 220 11.45 -31.30 -7.51
N TYR A 221 10.19 -31.31 -7.94
CA TYR A 221 9.56 -30.06 -8.37
C TYR A 221 9.57 -29.05 -7.22
N GLN A 222 9.57 -27.78 -7.59
CA GLN A 222 9.51 -26.69 -6.63
C GLN A 222 8.09 -26.51 -6.09
N VAL A 223 8.02 -26.12 -4.82
CA VAL A 223 6.80 -25.64 -4.15
C VAL A 223 6.91 -24.13 -4.05
N GLU A 224 5.82 -23.42 -4.31
CA GLU A 224 5.80 -21.95 -4.33
C GLU A 224 4.94 -21.38 -3.21
N THR A 225 5.28 -20.17 -2.75
CA THR A 225 4.46 -19.37 -1.83
C THR A 225 4.57 -17.89 -2.22
N ILE A 226 3.57 -17.11 -1.82
CA ILE A 226 3.52 -15.67 -2.07
C ILE A 226 3.64 -14.92 -0.74
N CYS A 227 4.46 -13.89 -0.71
CA CYS A 227 4.69 -13.05 0.46
C CYS A 227 4.52 -11.57 0.11
N PHE A 228 3.95 -10.81 1.04
CA PHE A 228 3.80 -9.37 0.89
C PHE A 228 4.61 -8.70 1.99
N THR A 229 5.59 -7.89 1.61
CA THR A 229 6.29 -7.05 2.57
C THR A 229 5.39 -5.89 3.00
N PRO A 230 5.44 -5.49 4.28
CA PRO A 230 4.65 -4.37 4.77
C PRO A 230 5.02 -3.07 4.06
N MET A 231 4.08 -2.14 4.06
CA MET A 231 4.30 -0.79 3.56
C MET A 231 5.23 -0.01 4.50
N GLY A 232 5.88 1.01 3.96
CA GLY A 232 6.79 1.90 4.66
C GLY A 232 6.51 3.37 4.31
N LEU A 233 7.03 4.26 5.16
CA LEU A 233 6.94 5.70 4.93
C LEU A 233 7.65 6.09 3.63
N PRO A 234 7.16 7.12 2.92
CA PRO A 234 7.80 7.55 1.68
C PRO A 234 9.27 7.93 1.93
N ALA A 235 10.19 7.29 1.21
CA ALA A 235 11.63 7.44 1.46
C ALA A 235 12.15 8.87 1.23
N ARG A 236 11.51 9.64 0.34
CA ARG A 236 11.88 11.03 0.05
C ARG A 236 10.64 11.87 -0.22
N VAL A 237 10.53 12.98 0.51
CA VAL A 237 9.43 13.94 0.41
C VAL A 237 10.04 15.32 0.28
N GLU A 238 9.70 16.04 -0.79
CA GLU A 238 10.17 17.41 -0.95
C GLU A 238 9.44 18.35 0.01
N ALA A 239 10.18 19.24 0.66
CA ALA A 239 9.60 20.23 1.55
C ALA A 239 8.67 21.18 0.77
N PRO A 240 7.55 21.63 1.37
CA PRO A 240 6.69 22.64 0.78
C PRO A 240 7.48 23.89 0.37
N GLN A 241 7.30 24.34 -0.88
CA GLN A 241 8.04 25.49 -1.40
C GLN A 241 7.15 26.74 -1.45
N PRO A 242 7.53 27.86 -0.81
CA PRO A 242 6.79 29.10 -0.98
C PRO A 242 7.01 29.63 -2.39
N ILE A 243 5.91 29.94 -3.09
CA ILE A 243 5.94 30.43 -4.47
C ILE A 243 5.51 31.89 -4.58
N THR A 244 4.70 32.39 -3.65
CA THR A 244 4.25 33.79 -3.58
C THR A 244 3.94 34.16 -2.14
N PHE A 245 4.21 35.42 -1.78
CA PHE A 245 3.82 36.00 -0.50
C PHE A 245 3.10 37.33 -0.76
N CYS A 246 1.94 37.53 -0.15
CA CYS A 246 1.14 38.75 -0.25
C CYS A 246 1.07 39.43 1.13
N PRO A 247 1.89 40.48 1.37
CA PRO A 247 1.98 41.15 2.67
C PRO A 247 0.66 41.80 3.10
N ALA A 248 -0.10 42.37 2.16
CA ALA A 248 -1.37 43.05 2.46
C ALA A 248 -2.46 42.11 3.03
N SER A 249 -2.32 40.80 2.86
CA SER A 249 -3.28 39.78 3.32
C SER A 249 -2.68 38.72 4.23
N CYS A 250 -1.39 38.82 4.58
CA CYS A 250 -0.67 37.79 5.33
C CYS A 250 -0.75 36.40 4.67
N GLN A 251 -0.83 36.34 3.33
CA GLN A 251 -1.03 35.09 2.60
C GLN A 251 0.26 34.58 1.98
N VAL A 252 0.56 33.31 2.17
CA VAL A 252 1.66 32.60 1.52
C VAL A 252 1.08 31.48 0.68
N GLN A 253 1.36 31.51 -0.62
CA GLN A 253 1.07 30.38 -1.47
C GLN A 253 2.26 29.41 -1.44
N LEU A 254 1.97 28.17 -1.07
CA LEU A 254 2.91 27.06 -1.05
C LEU A 254 2.62 26.11 -2.20
N ARG A 255 3.68 25.57 -2.79
CA ARG A 255 3.62 24.45 -3.70
C ARG A 255 4.08 23.18 -2.99
N LEU A 256 3.20 22.20 -2.95
CA LEU A 256 3.50 20.87 -2.44
C LEU A 256 3.59 19.92 -3.63
N LYS A 257 4.64 19.11 -3.68
CA LYS A 257 4.76 18.04 -4.67
C LYS A 257 4.14 16.75 -4.16
N ARG A 258 3.58 15.98 -5.08
CA ARG A 258 3.08 14.63 -4.82
C ARG A 258 4.24 13.74 -4.37
N ALA A 259 4.08 13.08 -3.23
CA ALA A 259 5.01 12.04 -2.79
C ALA A 259 4.80 10.74 -3.56
N SER A 260 5.87 10.02 -3.85
CA SER A 260 5.82 8.70 -4.50
C SER A 260 5.29 7.63 -3.54
N GLU A 261 4.41 6.75 -4.02
CA GLU A 261 3.85 5.62 -3.27
C GLU A 261 4.70 4.34 -3.39
N ILE A 262 5.96 4.45 -3.83
CA ILE A 262 6.86 3.30 -4.06
C ILE A 262 7.05 2.43 -2.80
N GLU A 263 7.06 3.05 -1.63
CA GLU A 263 7.19 2.38 -0.33
C GLU A 263 5.84 1.89 0.23
N GLY A 264 4.72 2.31 -0.37
CA GLY A 264 3.38 2.06 0.16
C GLY A 264 2.37 3.11 -0.28
N ARG A 265 1.10 2.72 -0.26
CA ARG A 265 -0.01 3.63 -0.58
C ARG A 265 -0.18 4.68 0.51
N ILE A 266 -0.23 5.95 0.15
CA ILE A 266 -0.34 7.04 1.13
C ILE A 266 -1.80 7.38 1.33
N ARG A 267 -2.34 7.08 2.52
CA ARG A 267 -3.75 7.34 2.85
C ARG A 267 -4.03 8.80 3.16
N PHE A 268 -3.22 9.41 4.03
CA PHE A 268 -3.34 10.81 4.40
C PHE A 268 -1.97 11.49 4.44
N THR A 269 -1.95 12.69 3.88
CA THR A 269 -0.85 13.65 3.99
C THR A 269 -1.30 14.77 4.91
N TYR A 270 -0.49 15.09 5.91
CA TYR A 270 -0.75 16.13 6.91
C TYR A 270 0.21 17.29 6.70
N LEU A 271 -0.34 18.50 6.58
CA LEU A 271 0.43 19.73 6.47
C LEU A 271 0.48 20.41 7.83
N VAL A 272 1.67 20.48 8.40
CA VAL A 272 1.88 20.96 9.77
C VAL A 272 2.64 22.28 9.71
N VAL A 273 2.12 23.30 10.39
CA VAL A 273 2.71 24.64 10.46
C VAL A 273 3.14 24.94 11.88
N SER A 274 4.36 25.41 12.06
CA SER A 274 4.94 25.72 13.37
C SER A 274 5.73 27.04 13.37
N PRO A 275 5.57 27.93 14.37
CA PRO A 275 6.43 29.11 14.54
C PRO A 275 7.88 28.70 14.87
N ASP A 276 8.86 29.22 14.13
CA ASP A 276 10.28 28.82 14.20
C ASP A 276 10.93 29.16 15.55
N ALA A 277 10.53 30.28 16.17
CA ALA A 277 11.05 30.74 17.47
C ALA A 277 10.74 29.81 18.66
N LYS A 278 9.83 28.83 18.50
CA LYS A 278 9.46 27.86 19.55
C LYS A 278 10.03 26.46 19.32
N ILE A 279 10.86 26.28 18.29
CA ILE A 279 11.59 25.04 18.03
C ILE A 279 12.88 25.06 18.88
N GLN A 280 12.74 25.23 20.20
CA GLN A 280 13.81 24.94 21.17
C GLN A 280 13.66 23.48 21.58
N ASP A 281 14.52 22.61 21.01
CA ASP A 281 14.90 21.24 21.44
C ASP A 281 13.83 20.19 21.82
N LYS A 282 12.53 20.54 21.87
CA LYS A 282 11.46 19.65 22.34
C LYS A 282 10.61 19.04 21.20
N TYR A 283 10.63 19.65 20.02
CA TYR A 283 9.82 19.26 18.84
C TYR A 283 10.62 18.55 17.75
N THR A 284 11.81 18.02 18.09
CA THR A 284 12.60 17.10 17.24
C THR A 284 12.10 15.65 17.33
N SER A 285 11.11 15.38 18.17
CA SER A 285 10.47 14.06 18.27
C SER A 285 9.25 14.00 17.36
N VAL A 286 9.04 12.82 16.79
CA VAL A 286 7.91 12.38 15.96
C VAL A 286 6.67 13.28 16.13
N ILE A 287 6.22 13.89 15.04
CA ILE A 287 5.00 14.70 15.04
C ILE A 287 3.82 13.77 15.37
N ASP A 288 3.29 13.85 16.58
CA ASP A 288 2.09 13.13 16.99
C ASP A 288 0.87 13.84 16.39
N VAL A 289 0.38 13.28 15.28
CA VAL A 289 -0.76 13.82 14.55
C VAL A 289 -2.05 13.68 15.36
N GLU A 290 -2.17 12.66 16.22
CA GLU A 290 -3.37 12.47 17.06
C GLU A 290 -3.46 13.53 18.15
N GLU A 291 -2.33 13.87 18.80
CA GLU A 291 -2.29 14.96 19.78
C GLU A 291 -2.63 16.31 19.13
N LEU A 292 -2.13 16.56 17.92
CA LEU A 292 -2.46 17.77 17.17
C LEU A 292 -3.94 17.82 16.77
N LEU A 293 -4.51 16.73 16.25
CA LEU A 293 -5.94 16.65 15.92
C LEU A 293 -6.85 16.90 17.14
N MET A 294 -6.42 16.48 18.33
CA MET A 294 -7.15 16.66 19.59
C MET A 294 -7.01 18.08 20.16
N SER A 295 -5.85 18.73 19.96
CA SER A 295 -5.55 20.07 20.49
C SER A 295 -5.97 21.21 19.55
N ASP A 296 -6.15 20.95 18.25
CA ASP A 296 -6.38 22.02 17.25
C ASP A 296 -7.72 22.73 17.37
N ARG A 297 -8.71 22.12 18.04
CA ARG A 297 -10.07 22.67 18.16
C ARG A 297 -10.18 23.93 19.04
N VAL A 298 -9.09 24.38 19.69
CA VAL A 298 -9.16 25.44 20.73
C VAL A 298 -8.11 26.56 20.61
N GLN A 299 -7.05 26.44 19.79
CA GLN A 299 -5.90 27.38 19.83
C GLN A 299 -5.72 28.29 18.59
N LYS A 300 -5.35 29.56 18.83
CA LYS A 300 -4.93 30.52 17.79
C LYS A 300 -3.52 30.17 17.25
N SER A 301 -3.31 30.33 15.94
CA SER A 301 -2.07 29.95 15.20
C SER A 301 -0.78 30.65 15.63
N ASN A 302 -0.89 31.70 16.45
CA ASN A 302 0.21 32.62 16.70
C ASN A 302 1.27 32.05 17.65
N ASP A 303 0.96 30.96 18.37
CA ASP A 303 1.80 30.51 19.48
C ASP A 303 2.12 29.01 19.52
N THR A 304 1.53 28.17 18.68
CA THR A 304 1.72 26.70 18.73
C THR A 304 1.74 26.06 17.35
N GLN A 305 2.29 24.85 17.29
CA GLN A 305 2.23 23.99 16.11
C GLN A 305 0.77 23.58 15.86
N TYR A 306 0.32 23.61 14.60
CA TYR A 306 -1.05 23.25 14.23
C TYR A 306 -1.10 22.50 12.90
N LEU A 307 -2.22 21.81 12.65
CA LEU A 307 -2.49 21.11 11.41
C LEU A 307 -3.24 22.04 10.45
N ALA A 308 -2.54 22.55 9.43
CA ALA A 308 -3.15 23.42 8.43
C ALA A 308 -4.05 22.66 7.46
N ALA A 309 -3.72 21.41 7.15
CA ALA A 309 -4.47 20.59 6.20
C ALA A 309 -4.25 19.09 6.45
N TYR A 310 -5.24 18.28 6.10
CA TYR A 310 -5.00 16.86 5.82
C TYR A 310 -5.78 16.43 4.58
N PHE A 311 -5.14 15.65 3.69
CA PHE A 311 -5.74 15.24 2.43
C PHE A 311 -5.12 13.93 1.91
N GLY A 312 -5.90 13.15 1.17
CA GLY A 312 -5.40 11.94 0.50
C GLY A 312 -4.70 12.26 -0.82
N GLN A 313 -3.98 11.28 -1.35
CA GLN A 313 -3.24 11.43 -2.61
C GLN A 313 -4.15 11.72 -3.81
N GLU A 314 -5.42 11.31 -3.76
CA GLU A 314 -6.44 11.58 -4.78
C GLU A 314 -6.66 13.07 -5.03
N TYR A 315 -6.32 13.94 -4.06
CA TYR A 315 -6.40 15.39 -4.25
C TYR A 315 -5.48 15.89 -5.36
N PHE A 316 -4.32 15.26 -5.55
CA PHE A 316 -3.44 15.62 -6.66
C PHE A 316 -4.03 15.18 -8.00
N ASP A 317 -4.81 14.08 -8.05
CA ASP A 317 -5.44 13.62 -9.28
C ASP A 317 -6.53 14.56 -9.80
N SER A 318 -7.14 15.35 -8.91
CA SER A 318 -8.05 16.43 -9.28
C SER A 318 -7.33 17.70 -9.76
N GLN A 319 -6.01 17.81 -9.59
CA GLN A 319 -5.25 18.98 -10.05
C GLN A 319 -4.87 18.86 -11.54
N PRO A 320 -4.69 19.99 -12.25
CA PRO A 320 -4.32 19.97 -13.67
C PRO A 320 -3.00 19.24 -13.96
N HIS A 321 -2.04 19.29 -13.04
CA HIS A 321 -0.67 18.81 -13.26
C HIS A 321 -0.34 17.49 -12.57
N LYS A 322 -1.24 16.95 -11.72
CA LYS A 322 -1.14 15.70 -10.92
C LYS A 322 0.12 15.46 -10.07
N SER A 323 1.16 16.25 -10.27
CA SER A 323 2.49 16.15 -9.68
C SER A 323 2.70 17.15 -8.55
N TRP A 324 1.86 18.18 -8.48
CA TRP A 324 1.88 19.17 -7.42
C TRP A 324 0.51 19.81 -7.24
N ALA A 325 0.33 20.43 -6.08
CA ALA A 325 -0.82 21.23 -5.74
C ALA A 325 -0.36 22.49 -5.01
N ASP A 326 -1.03 23.60 -5.29
CA ASP A 326 -0.79 24.86 -4.59
C ASP A 326 -1.80 25.04 -3.46
N PHE A 327 -1.33 25.50 -2.32
CA PHE A 327 -2.09 25.75 -1.11
C PHE A 327 -1.84 27.17 -0.64
N VAL A 328 -2.86 27.85 -0.12
CA VAL A 328 -2.72 29.21 0.40
C VAL A 328 -2.82 29.15 1.92
N LEU A 329 -1.72 29.43 2.61
CA LEU A 329 -1.70 29.65 4.06
C LEU A 329 -1.95 31.13 4.38
N GLY A 330 -2.59 31.38 5.51
CA GLY A 330 -3.00 32.71 5.95
C GLY A 330 -4.43 33.04 5.52
N SER A 331 -5.22 33.53 6.49
CA SER A 331 -6.51 34.15 6.26
C SER A 331 -6.47 35.62 6.70
N ILE A 332 -7.39 36.43 6.16
CA ILE A 332 -7.51 37.85 6.50
C ILE A 332 -8.36 37.96 7.77
N GLU A 333 -7.86 38.63 8.81
CA GLU A 333 -8.72 39.06 9.92
C GLU A 333 -9.70 40.12 9.39
N GLN A 334 -11.01 39.82 9.46
CA GLN A 334 -12.04 40.77 9.07
C GLN A 334 -11.91 42.06 9.91
N GLY A 335 -11.66 43.18 9.24
CA GLY A 335 -11.61 44.51 9.87
C GLY A 335 -10.21 45.08 10.15
N VAL A 336 -9.13 44.38 9.77
CA VAL A 336 -7.75 44.89 9.92
C VAL A 336 -7.17 45.32 8.57
N LEU A 337 -6.79 46.59 8.43
CA LEU A 337 -6.03 47.10 7.28
C LEU A 337 -4.53 46.80 7.52
N ASP A 338 -3.86 46.19 6.54
CA ASP A 338 -2.43 45.84 6.54
C ASP A 338 -1.92 45.00 7.76
N PRO A 339 -2.45 43.79 7.97
CA PRO A 339 -2.08 42.96 9.13
C PRO A 339 -0.61 42.48 9.16
N CYS A 340 0.13 42.54 8.03
CA CYS A 340 1.50 42.05 7.92
C CYS A 340 2.55 43.08 7.45
N GLN A 341 2.44 44.36 7.81
CA GLN A 341 3.54 45.28 7.52
C GLN A 341 4.85 44.83 8.22
N PRO A 342 5.96 44.66 7.48
CA PRO A 342 7.24 44.35 8.09
C PRO A 342 7.77 45.57 8.84
N ASN A 343 7.97 45.43 10.15
CA ASN A 343 8.88 46.32 10.88
C ASN A 343 10.29 46.05 10.36
N TYR A 344 10.76 46.87 9.42
CA TYR A 344 12.12 46.89 8.87
C TYR A 344 13.14 47.33 9.94
N GLN A 345 13.21 46.63 11.07
CA GLN A 345 14.28 46.79 12.04
C GLN A 345 14.74 45.42 12.53
N SER A 346 15.91 45.03 12.02
CA SER A 346 16.76 43.89 12.39
C SER A 346 16.40 42.49 11.84
N SER A 347 17.07 42.07 10.75
CA SER A 347 17.97 40.90 10.75
C SER A 347 18.41 40.49 9.33
N THR A 348 19.71 40.20 9.17
CA THR A 348 20.40 39.45 8.09
C THR A 348 19.91 39.58 6.64
N GLN A 349 20.65 40.38 5.86
CA GLN A 349 20.51 40.67 4.41
C GLN A 349 20.19 39.50 3.44
N ARG A 350 20.46 38.23 3.79
CA ARG A 350 20.31 37.10 2.84
C ARG A 350 18.86 36.61 2.70
N ASN A 351 18.02 36.79 3.72
CA ASN A 351 16.60 36.37 3.70
C ASN A 351 15.67 37.43 3.08
N ASP A 352 16.09 38.69 3.05
CA ASP A 352 15.33 39.81 2.49
C ASP A 352 15.18 39.69 0.97
N ASP A 353 16.18 39.17 0.26
CA ASP A 353 16.14 39.08 -1.21
C ASP A 353 15.19 37.99 -1.70
N PHE A 354 15.16 36.84 -1.01
CA PHE A 354 14.22 35.75 -1.31
C PHE A 354 12.77 36.17 -1.03
N THR A 355 12.53 36.78 0.13
CA THR A 355 11.19 37.25 0.52
C THR A 355 10.70 38.34 -0.44
N ARG A 356 11.53 39.33 -0.78
CA ARG A 356 11.20 40.37 -1.77
C ARG A 356 10.94 39.80 -3.16
N ALA A 357 11.61 38.71 -3.55
CA ALA A 357 11.33 38.04 -4.82
C ALA A 357 9.96 37.35 -4.85
N LEU A 358 9.50 36.82 -3.71
CA LEU A 358 8.15 36.23 -3.57
C LEU A 358 7.07 37.31 -3.54
N GLU A 359 7.32 38.44 -2.88
CA GLU A 359 6.40 39.58 -2.83
C GLU A 359 6.11 40.15 -4.22
N ARG A 360 7.13 40.26 -5.07
CA ARG A 360 6.99 40.74 -6.45
C ARG A 360 6.05 39.87 -7.31
N LYS A 361 5.80 38.62 -6.91
CA LYS A 361 4.89 37.70 -7.61
C LYS A 361 3.44 37.84 -7.16
N CYS A 362 3.17 38.63 -6.12
CA CYS A 362 1.80 38.93 -5.69
C CYS A 362 1.13 39.87 -6.69
N HIS A 363 0.18 39.37 -7.48
CA HIS A 363 -0.62 40.16 -8.42
C HIS A 363 -1.93 40.61 -7.74
N GLY A 364 -1.85 41.63 -6.88
CA GLY A 364 -2.99 42.19 -6.14
C GLY A 364 -2.71 42.34 -4.65
N ASN A 365 -3.75 42.57 -3.84
CA ASN A 365 -3.62 42.65 -2.37
C ASN A 365 -3.78 41.28 -1.69
N GLN A 366 -4.32 40.28 -2.40
CA GLN A 366 -4.67 38.97 -1.86
C GLN A 366 -4.46 37.88 -2.91
N ILE A 367 -4.19 36.66 -2.46
CA ILE A 367 -4.15 35.47 -3.31
C ILE A 367 -5.58 34.97 -3.44
N SER A 368 -6.11 34.89 -4.66
CA SER A 368 -7.44 34.31 -4.89
C SER A 368 -7.40 32.86 -4.41
N SER A 369 -8.04 32.60 -3.27
CA SER A 369 -8.29 31.25 -2.82
C SER A 369 -9.29 30.66 -3.81
N ASN A 370 -8.81 29.84 -4.74
CA ASN A 370 -9.66 28.77 -5.22
C ASN A 370 -9.89 27.92 -3.99
N TYR A 371 -10.96 28.23 -3.25
CA TYR A 371 -11.45 27.41 -2.14
C TYR A 371 -11.77 26.05 -2.75
N ASN A 372 -10.78 25.17 -2.81
CA ASN A 372 -10.99 23.77 -3.06
C ASN A 372 -11.68 23.25 -1.79
N GLY A 373 -13.00 23.40 -1.73
CA GLY A 373 -13.86 22.96 -0.61
C GLY A 373 -13.88 21.45 -0.38
N LEU A 374 -12.88 20.75 -0.91
CA LEU A 374 -12.65 19.31 -0.83
C LEU A 374 -11.66 18.94 0.28
N ILE A 375 -10.93 19.91 0.85
CA ILE A 375 -10.00 19.67 1.96
C ILE A 375 -10.42 20.50 3.19
N PRO A 376 -10.57 19.86 4.36
CA PRO A 376 -10.63 20.57 5.63
C PRO A 376 -9.29 21.26 5.88
N PHE A 377 -9.28 22.56 5.66
CA PHE A 377 -8.10 23.41 5.72
C PHE A 377 -8.30 24.43 6.85
N ASP A 378 -7.59 24.28 7.96
CA ASP A 378 -7.63 25.23 9.08
C ASP A 378 -6.69 26.40 8.78
N ASN A 379 -7.19 27.32 7.96
CA ASN A 379 -6.43 28.46 7.49
C ASN A 379 -6.34 29.55 8.56
N LYS A 380 -5.47 29.35 9.53
CA LYS A 380 -5.28 30.32 10.60
C LYS A 380 -4.48 31.55 10.12
N VAL A 381 -4.68 32.69 10.80
CA VAL A 381 -4.04 33.97 10.46
C VAL A 381 -2.55 33.92 10.83
N LEU A 382 -1.68 34.29 9.87
CA LEU A 382 -0.23 34.38 10.09
C LEU A 382 0.15 35.74 10.71
N LYS A 383 1.18 35.75 11.58
CA LYS A 383 1.63 36.96 12.28
C LYS A 383 2.84 37.60 11.60
N ALA A 384 2.82 38.92 11.50
CA ALA A 384 3.95 39.73 11.02
C ALA A 384 5.23 39.49 11.85
N GLY A 385 6.37 39.38 11.18
CA GLY A 385 7.69 39.23 11.84
C GLY A 385 7.94 37.87 12.49
N VAL A 386 7.06 36.88 12.29
CA VAL A 386 7.26 35.51 12.75
C VAL A 386 7.66 34.63 11.58
N TYR A 387 8.77 33.90 11.73
CA TYR A 387 9.15 32.85 10.79
C TYR A 387 8.36 31.59 11.09
N TYR A 388 7.80 30.97 10.05
CA TYR A 388 7.05 29.72 10.16
C TYR A 388 7.78 28.62 9.38
N ARG A 389 7.81 27.43 9.96
CA ARG A 389 8.24 26.19 9.31
C ARG A 389 7.02 25.39 8.91
N VAL A 390 7.05 24.82 7.72
CA VAL A 390 5.97 24.02 7.16
C VAL A 390 6.52 22.64 6.83
N ASN A 391 5.98 21.61 7.49
CA ASN A 391 6.40 20.22 7.35
C ASN A 391 5.26 19.36 6.82
N ILE A 392 5.62 18.28 6.14
CA ILE A 392 4.70 17.24 5.70
C ILE A 392 4.95 15.99 6.53
N THR A 393 3.88 15.37 7.04
CA THR A 393 3.93 14.04 7.66
C THR A 393 2.81 13.16 7.10
N PHE A 394 2.91 11.85 7.31
CA PHE A 394 1.99 10.84 6.78
C PHE A 394 1.45 10.00 7.95
N SER A 395 0.22 9.51 7.84
CA SER A 395 -0.28 8.51 8.80
C SER A 395 0.40 7.17 8.58
N ASP A 396 0.48 6.37 9.63
CA ASP A 396 0.86 4.96 9.52
C ASP A 396 -0.07 4.21 8.55
N PHE A 397 0.50 3.19 7.91
CA PHE A 397 -0.16 2.34 6.93
C PHE A 397 -0.85 1.20 7.68
N ASP A 398 -2.17 1.05 7.52
CA ASP A 398 -2.91 -0.12 8.03
C ASP A 398 -2.61 -1.38 7.19
#